data_AF-A0A353A3N4-F1
#
_entry.id   AF-A0A353A3N4-F1
#
_cell.length_a   1.000
_cell.length_b   1.000
_cell.length_c   1.000
_cell.angle_alpha   90.00
_cell.angle_beta   90.00
_cell.angle_gamma   90.00
#
_symmetry.space_group_name_H-M   'P 1'
#
loop_
_entity.id
_entity.type
_entity.pdbx_description
1 polymer ?
#
loop_
_entity_poly.entity_id
_entity_poly.type
_entity_poly.pdbx_seq_one_letter_code
_entity_poly.pdbx_strand_id
1 'polypeptide(L)'
;MSRCSAVRWLMQRGALADAARCVGRCSALRWPSRRSAFFRAGHSHGQTCAIFLFPDARVSLFISYLWGLNGNMLMRTLPYDPQDLSSIFNYSKQLLHHCLRDFAPEGKDQRGKGGLGQLVEELFFRYGTNSRPEADFALAHAELKCTPLKEAASGELLIKERLVCGMINYAEDWDKTFEESHFYKKCLTMLIMFYLHQPGVPRLDLHFLFTVLWQLPAKDLLVIRRDYDTIIGKIRAGQAHTLSEGDTMYLGACRKGQKGDRLVAQHNSVTGAPRRAWSLKASYMRTLLQEVKEHHSNGAYCNASILLAPRNSLFSPGELSAHSVDELLAERFAPYLGLTLTELCHRLHVAPSTAKSKYFILANRIAGLGKTANVNRTEEFEKSGLTMKTIRIRQNGVVKESMSFENIDYQEIHDCDEWTESRLYELFTSRFLFVIFRETGRSLCLPNGNTEPEYRLGKVALWTMPPHDLAVAREYWENIRENVLADRISPRYFWSISDNRKFHVRPKASKASDTTANPNGGRAQKYCYWFNAGYIREIVENEI
;
A
#
# COMPACT_ATOMS: atom_id res chain seq x y z
N MET A 1 -61.78 28.63 7.54
CA MET A 1 -60.66 29.50 7.08
C MET A 1 -59.67 28.63 6.28
N SER A 2 -59.08 29.18 5.23
CA SER A 2 -58.41 28.41 4.16
C SER A 2 -57.02 28.95 3.82
N ARG A 3 -56.22 28.07 3.18
CA ARG A 3 -54.92 28.22 2.46
C ARG A 3 -53.88 27.23 3.04
N CYS A 4 -53.39 26.19 2.37
CA CYS A 4 -53.14 25.89 0.95
C CYS A 4 -51.88 26.56 0.36
N SER A 5 -50.89 25.73 0.01
CA SER A 5 -49.94 25.97 -1.09
C SER A 5 -49.12 24.71 -1.43
N ALA A 6 -49.66 23.86 -2.29
CA ALA A 6 -48.85 23.02 -3.17
C ALA A 6 -48.66 23.77 -4.50
N VAL A 7 -47.47 23.79 -5.08
CA VAL A 7 -47.21 24.43 -6.38
C VAL A 7 -46.69 23.39 -7.39
N ARG A 8 -47.31 23.39 -8.56
CA ARG A 8 -47.08 22.45 -9.67
C ARG A 8 -45.87 22.85 -10.52
N TRP A 9 -45.30 21.83 -11.17
CA TRP A 9 -44.58 21.97 -12.44
C TRP A 9 -45.45 22.57 -13.55
N LEU A 10 -44.85 23.37 -14.43
CA LEU A 10 -45.39 23.69 -15.76
C LEU A 10 -44.26 24.01 -16.75
N MET A 11 -44.19 23.24 -17.83
CA MET A 11 -43.40 23.59 -19.02
C MET A 11 -44.12 24.65 -19.85
N GLN A 12 -43.38 25.52 -20.54
CA GLN A 12 -43.85 26.18 -21.76
C GLN A 12 -42.72 26.30 -22.80
N ARG A 13 -43.09 26.17 -24.08
CA ARG A 13 -42.25 26.32 -25.27
C ARG A 13 -42.79 27.47 -26.14
N GLY A 14 -41.91 28.12 -26.90
CA GLY A 14 -42.24 28.96 -28.07
C GLY A 14 -41.69 30.39 -27.98
N ALA A 15 -41.35 31.09 -29.08
CA ALA A 15 -41.17 30.68 -30.49
C ALA A 15 -40.48 31.81 -31.30
N LEU A 16 -39.83 31.47 -32.43
CA LEU A 16 -39.52 32.32 -33.64
C LEU A 16 -38.58 33.56 -33.43
N ALA A 17 -37.46 33.71 -34.16
CA ALA A 17 -37.28 34.19 -35.56
C ALA A 17 -37.67 35.69 -35.77
N ASP A 18 -36.96 36.56 -36.50
CA ASP A 18 -35.84 36.39 -37.46
C ASP A 18 -35.05 37.73 -37.71
N ALA A 19 -33.91 37.63 -38.42
CA ALA A 19 -33.23 38.62 -39.29
C ALA A 19 -32.92 40.10 -38.89
N ALA A 20 -31.61 40.46 -38.96
CA ALA A 20 -31.10 41.66 -39.68
C ALA A 20 -29.59 41.58 -39.98
N ARG A 21 -29.15 42.01 -41.17
CA ARG A 21 -27.73 42.10 -41.61
C ARG A 21 -27.31 43.57 -41.83
N CYS A 22 -26.00 43.86 -41.70
CA CYS A 22 -25.12 44.69 -42.58
C CYS A 22 -23.95 45.29 -41.75
N VAL A 23 -22.69 44.88 -41.95
CA VAL A 23 -21.71 45.28 -43.01
C VAL A 23 -21.15 46.70 -42.83
N GLY A 24 -19.85 46.83 -42.49
CA GLY A 24 -19.16 48.13 -42.41
C GLY A 24 -17.67 48.08 -41.99
N ARG A 25 -16.78 47.94 -42.99
CA ARG A 25 -15.35 48.36 -43.14
C ARG A 25 -14.69 49.30 -42.08
N CYS A 26 -13.36 49.43 -41.95
CA CYS A 26 -12.16 48.62 -42.27
C CYS A 26 -10.87 49.43 -41.91
N SER A 27 -9.84 48.79 -41.32
CA SER A 27 -8.42 49.24 -41.32
C SER A 27 -7.55 48.09 -40.78
N ALA A 28 -6.71 47.38 -41.55
CA ALA A 28 -5.43 47.78 -42.17
C ALA A 28 -4.36 48.10 -41.08
N LEU A 29 -3.13 47.56 -41.05
CA LEU A 29 -2.27 46.78 -41.98
C LEU A 29 -1.55 45.63 -41.20
N ARG A 30 -0.65 44.74 -41.67
CA ARG A 30 -0.02 44.33 -42.96
C ARG A 30 0.69 42.97 -42.72
N TRP A 31 0.81 42.04 -43.69
CA TRP A 31 1.80 40.93 -43.69
C TRP A 31 2.25 40.62 -45.14
N PRO A 32 3.57 40.51 -45.47
CA PRO A 32 4.01 40.29 -46.86
C PRO A 32 4.14 38.81 -47.29
N SER A 33 3.39 38.46 -48.35
CA SER A 33 3.88 37.81 -49.58
C SER A 33 4.80 36.57 -49.57
N ARG A 34 4.20 35.43 -49.95
CA ARG A 34 4.42 34.63 -51.19
C ARG A 34 5.85 34.32 -51.69
N ARG A 35 6.14 33.01 -51.86
CA ARG A 35 6.65 32.33 -53.10
C ARG A 35 6.71 30.81 -52.84
N SER A 36 5.79 30.02 -53.42
CA SER A 36 5.89 29.30 -54.71
C SER A 36 6.54 27.91 -54.60
N ALA A 37 5.71 26.85 -54.63
CA ALA A 37 6.15 25.46 -54.67
C ALA A 37 6.64 25.04 -56.06
N PHE A 38 7.73 24.27 -56.12
CA PHE A 38 8.24 23.68 -57.36
C PHE A 38 7.73 22.24 -57.52
N PHE A 39 7.20 21.91 -58.69
CA PHE A 39 6.97 20.53 -59.13
C PHE A 39 8.14 20.05 -59.99
N ARG A 40 8.65 18.85 -59.72
CA ARG A 40 9.42 18.05 -60.69
C ARG A 40 8.96 16.61 -60.59
N ALA A 41 8.41 16.09 -61.68
CA ALA A 41 8.11 14.67 -61.84
C ALA A 41 9.32 13.97 -62.50
N GLY A 42 9.64 12.77 -62.02
CA GLY A 42 10.61 11.87 -62.64
C GLY A 42 10.21 10.44 -62.32
N HIS A 43 10.04 9.61 -63.35
CA HIS A 43 9.71 8.19 -63.20
C HIS A 43 10.94 7.33 -63.50
N SER A 44 11.29 6.45 -62.57
CA SER A 44 11.62 5.06 -62.92
C SER A 44 11.35 4.16 -61.70
N HIS A 45 10.77 2.98 -61.95
CA HIS A 45 10.63 1.87 -61.01
C HIS A 45 9.89 2.13 -59.67
N GLY A 46 8.56 2.24 -59.77
CA GLY A 46 7.72 1.32 -58.99
C GLY A 46 7.36 1.66 -57.54
N GLN A 47 7.26 2.93 -57.13
CA GLN A 47 6.41 3.35 -56.00
C GLN A 47 6.15 4.86 -56.04
N THR A 48 4.88 5.27 -55.89
CA THR A 48 4.47 6.69 -55.92
C THR A 48 4.20 7.19 -54.50
N CYS A 49 5.20 7.77 -53.83
CA CYS A 49 5.00 8.43 -52.54
C CYS A 49 4.53 9.88 -52.71
N ALA A 50 3.32 10.19 -52.27
CA ALA A 50 2.86 11.56 -52.07
C ALA A 50 3.27 12.05 -50.67
N ILE A 51 4.27 12.93 -50.58
CA ILE A 51 4.69 13.54 -49.32
C ILE A 51 3.78 14.75 -49.04
N PHE A 52 2.86 14.61 -48.08
CA PHE A 52 2.13 15.73 -47.52
C PHE A 52 2.85 16.27 -46.27
N LEU A 53 3.40 17.48 -46.36
CA LEU A 53 3.93 18.21 -45.22
C LEU A 53 2.80 19.03 -44.57
N PHE A 54 2.28 18.56 -43.44
CA PHE A 54 1.37 19.33 -42.57
C PHE A 54 2.16 19.93 -41.39
N PRO A 55 1.97 21.22 -41.07
CA PRO A 55 2.66 21.86 -39.95
C PRO A 55 1.87 21.70 -38.64
N ASP A 56 1.78 20.49 -38.10
CA ASP A 56 1.40 20.30 -36.68
C ASP A 56 1.94 18.99 -36.09
N ALA A 57 2.54 19.06 -34.89
CA ALA A 57 3.39 18.00 -34.34
C ALA A 57 2.62 16.80 -33.73
N ARG A 58 1.28 16.83 -33.75
CA ARG A 58 0.43 15.81 -33.10
C ARG A 58 0.19 14.54 -33.92
N VAL A 59 0.51 14.53 -35.22
CA VAL A 59 0.26 13.38 -36.11
C VAL A 59 1.45 12.41 -36.17
N SER A 60 2.67 12.84 -35.80
CA SER A 60 3.88 12.05 -36.00
C SER A 60 4.03 10.82 -35.07
N LEU A 61 3.26 10.72 -33.98
CA LEU A 61 3.20 9.48 -33.18
C LEU A 61 2.31 8.39 -33.80
N PHE A 62 1.43 8.75 -34.74
CA PHE A 62 0.35 7.87 -35.20
C PHE A 62 0.81 6.78 -36.18
N ILE A 63 1.94 7.00 -36.88
CA ILE A 63 2.45 6.07 -37.91
C ILE A 63 3.46 5.08 -37.32
N SER A 64 4.27 5.50 -36.34
CA SER A 64 5.25 4.65 -35.65
C SER A 64 4.61 3.43 -34.98
N TYR A 65 3.38 3.57 -34.49
CA TYR A 65 2.64 2.50 -33.81
C TYR A 65 2.15 1.39 -34.78
N LEU A 66 2.02 1.69 -36.08
CA LEU A 66 1.54 0.76 -37.11
C LEU A 66 2.68 0.11 -37.92
N TRP A 67 3.88 0.70 -37.97
CA TRP A 67 5.03 0.15 -38.71
C TRP A 67 6.04 -0.62 -37.86
N GLY A 68 5.89 -0.66 -36.53
CA GLY A 68 6.61 -1.60 -35.67
C GLY A 68 6.05 -3.03 -35.67
N LEU A 69 4.90 -3.26 -36.31
CA LEU A 69 4.29 -4.58 -36.48
C LEU A 69 4.85 -5.21 -37.76
N ASN A 70 5.64 -6.29 -37.61
CA ASN A 70 5.98 -7.16 -38.74
C ASN A 70 4.68 -7.65 -39.40
N GLY A 71 4.47 -7.27 -40.66
CA GLY A 71 3.20 -7.34 -41.38
C GLY A 71 2.75 -8.74 -41.79
N ASN A 72 2.74 -9.69 -40.86
CA ASN A 72 2.22 -11.04 -41.10
C ASN A 72 1.46 -11.63 -39.88
N MET A 73 0.95 -10.74 -39.02
CA MET A 73 -0.02 -11.12 -37.99
C MET A 73 -1.39 -10.61 -38.43
N LEU A 74 -2.29 -11.54 -38.81
CA LEU A 74 -3.71 -11.21 -38.94
C LEU A 74 -4.13 -10.47 -37.68
N MET A 75 -4.88 -9.36 -37.83
CA MET A 75 -5.52 -8.70 -36.69
C MET A 75 -6.53 -9.68 -36.08
N ARG A 76 -6.08 -10.46 -35.08
CA ARG A 76 -6.95 -11.23 -34.21
C ARG A 76 -7.86 -10.23 -33.53
N THR A 77 -9.14 -10.26 -33.87
CA THR A 77 -10.16 -9.52 -33.14
C THR A 77 -10.12 -9.95 -31.68
N LEU A 78 -9.86 -8.99 -30.80
CA LEU A 78 -9.94 -9.21 -29.37
C LEU A 78 -11.42 -9.40 -28.99
N PRO A 79 -11.73 -10.24 -27.99
CA PRO A 79 -13.11 -10.44 -27.52
C PRO A 79 -13.65 -9.27 -26.67
N TYR A 80 -12.91 -8.16 -26.60
CA TYR A 80 -13.21 -6.93 -25.88
C TYR A 80 -12.57 -5.74 -26.64
N ASP A 81 -12.99 -4.52 -26.34
CA ASP A 81 -12.34 -3.30 -26.85
C ASP A 81 -11.12 -2.95 -25.98
N PRO A 82 -9.88 -2.96 -26.52
CA PRO A 82 -8.68 -2.64 -25.74
C PRO A 82 -8.55 -1.15 -25.36
N GLN A 83 -9.42 -0.27 -25.87
CA GLN A 83 -9.48 1.15 -25.51
C GLN A 83 -10.51 1.45 -24.41
N ASP A 84 -11.54 0.61 -24.24
CA ASP A 84 -12.57 0.80 -23.21
C ASP A 84 -12.26 -0.05 -21.97
N LEU A 85 -11.89 0.64 -20.89
CA LEU A 85 -11.66 0.07 -19.57
C LEU A 85 -12.89 -0.69 -19.03
N SER A 86 -14.10 -0.28 -19.41
CA SER A 86 -15.34 -0.97 -19.03
C SER A 86 -15.49 -2.28 -19.80
N SER A 87 -15.16 -2.32 -21.08
CA SER A 87 -15.10 -3.52 -21.92
C SER A 87 -14.09 -4.53 -21.36
N ILE A 88 -12.87 -4.06 -21.04
CA ILE A 88 -11.82 -4.87 -20.40
C ILE A 88 -12.29 -5.46 -19.06
N PHE A 89 -12.86 -4.64 -18.18
CA PHE A 89 -13.37 -5.09 -16.87
C PHE A 89 -14.61 -5.98 -16.98
N ASN A 90 -15.45 -5.81 -18.00
CA ASN A 90 -16.56 -6.73 -18.26
C ASN A 90 -16.07 -8.06 -18.82
N TYR A 91 -15.01 -8.07 -19.63
CA TYR A 91 -14.38 -9.28 -20.13
C TYR A 91 -13.73 -10.08 -19.00
N SER A 92 -12.99 -9.42 -18.09
CA SER A 92 -12.29 -10.08 -16.98
C SER A 92 -13.22 -10.82 -16.00
N LYS A 93 -14.51 -10.45 -15.94
CA LYS A 93 -15.54 -11.16 -15.15
C LYS A 93 -15.76 -12.60 -15.61
N GLN A 94 -15.43 -12.95 -16.85
CA GLN A 94 -15.55 -14.33 -17.33
C GLN A 94 -14.61 -15.29 -16.58
N LEU A 95 -13.49 -14.79 -16.03
CA LEU A 95 -12.55 -15.61 -15.27
C LEU A 95 -12.98 -15.84 -13.81
N LEU A 96 -14.05 -15.18 -13.33
CA LEU A 96 -14.54 -15.35 -11.96
C LEU A 96 -15.03 -16.77 -11.71
N HIS A 97 -14.54 -17.38 -10.62
CA HIS A 97 -14.76 -18.78 -10.23
C HIS A 97 -14.26 -19.82 -11.25
N HIS A 98 -13.46 -19.37 -12.22
CA HIS A 98 -12.82 -20.19 -13.24
C HIS A 98 -11.30 -20.17 -13.11
N CYS A 99 -10.63 -21.07 -13.83
CA CYS A 99 -9.18 -21.12 -13.97
C CYS A 99 -8.76 -20.75 -15.40
N LEU A 100 -7.46 -20.53 -15.64
CA LEU A 100 -6.97 -20.24 -17.01
C LEU A 100 -7.13 -21.43 -17.95
N ARG A 101 -7.13 -22.67 -17.44
CA ARG A 101 -7.29 -23.86 -18.29
C ARG A 101 -8.67 -23.97 -18.93
N ASP A 102 -9.71 -23.39 -18.31
CA ASP A 102 -11.06 -23.31 -18.88
C ASP A 102 -11.07 -22.51 -20.21
N PHE A 103 -10.19 -21.51 -20.32
CA PHE A 103 -10.07 -20.63 -21.50
C PHE A 103 -8.93 -21.04 -22.44
N ALA A 104 -7.92 -21.74 -21.93
CA ALA A 104 -6.79 -22.28 -22.69
C ALA A 104 -6.46 -23.71 -22.23
N PRO A 105 -7.22 -24.74 -22.68
CA PRO A 105 -7.00 -26.13 -22.27
C PRO A 105 -5.58 -26.64 -22.57
N GLU A 106 -5.09 -26.32 -23.77
CA GLU A 106 -3.74 -26.61 -24.27
C GLU A 106 -2.66 -25.64 -23.75
N GLY A 107 -3.01 -24.76 -22.81
CA GLY A 107 -2.11 -23.80 -22.17
C GLY A 107 -0.97 -24.51 -21.43
N LYS A 108 0.26 -24.06 -21.67
CA LYS A 108 1.49 -24.61 -21.08
C LYS A 108 2.16 -23.59 -20.17
N ASP A 109 2.34 -23.94 -18.90
CA ASP A 109 3.15 -23.18 -17.96
C ASP A 109 4.64 -23.33 -18.34
N GLN A 110 5.20 -22.31 -19.01
CA GLN A 110 6.59 -22.31 -19.44
C GLN A 110 7.52 -22.08 -18.24
N ARG A 111 7.93 -23.19 -17.60
CA ARG A 111 8.85 -23.19 -16.45
C ARG A 111 10.02 -22.23 -16.66
N GLY A 112 10.09 -21.19 -15.82
CA GLY A 112 11.24 -20.27 -15.74
C GLY A 112 11.04 -18.88 -16.34
N LYS A 113 9.92 -18.59 -17.04
CA LYS A 113 9.59 -17.23 -17.50
C LYS A 113 8.12 -16.91 -17.22
N GLY A 114 7.90 -15.91 -16.35
CA GLY A 114 6.57 -15.42 -16.00
C GLY A 114 6.05 -15.91 -14.65
N GLY A 115 5.31 -15.03 -13.98
CA GLY A 115 4.35 -15.39 -12.93
C GLY A 115 2.97 -15.63 -13.53
N LEU A 116 1.95 -15.88 -12.70
CA LEU A 116 0.57 -16.09 -13.17
C LEU A 116 0.05 -14.91 -14.01
N GLY A 117 0.44 -13.66 -13.70
CA GLY A 117 0.06 -12.47 -14.49
C GLY A 117 0.34 -12.61 -15.97
N GLN A 118 1.57 -13.02 -16.35
CA GLN A 118 1.95 -13.21 -17.75
C GLN A 118 1.11 -14.30 -18.44
N LEU A 119 0.71 -15.35 -17.72
CA LEU A 119 -0.18 -16.39 -18.27
C LEU A 119 -1.60 -15.82 -18.50
N VAL A 120 -2.08 -14.90 -17.66
CA VAL A 120 -3.37 -14.22 -17.86
C VAL A 120 -3.30 -13.23 -19.05
N GLU A 121 -2.20 -12.49 -19.18
CA GLU A 121 -1.92 -11.61 -20.34
C GLU A 121 -1.98 -12.37 -21.66
N GLU A 122 -1.20 -13.47 -21.76
CA GLU A 122 -1.03 -14.24 -22.99
C GLU A 122 -2.26 -15.10 -23.34
N LEU A 123 -2.81 -15.85 -22.37
CA LEU A 123 -3.81 -16.88 -22.64
C LEU A 123 -5.24 -16.37 -22.59
N PHE A 124 -5.54 -15.42 -21.70
CA PHE A 124 -6.89 -14.88 -21.52
C PHE A 124 -7.08 -13.56 -22.26
N PHE A 125 -6.25 -12.55 -21.99
CA PHE A 125 -6.35 -11.24 -22.67
C PHE A 125 -5.76 -11.23 -24.09
N ARG A 126 -4.98 -12.24 -24.48
CA ARG A 126 -4.37 -12.42 -25.81
C ARG A 126 -3.33 -11.34 -26.17
N TYR A 127 -2.68 -10.74 -25.18
CA TYR A 127 -1.54 -9.85 -25.42
C TYR A 127 -0.29 -10.65 -25.75
N GLY A 128 0.50 -10.15 -26.71
CA GLY A 128 1.78 -10.75 -27.08
C GLY A 128 2.89 -10.37 -26.10
N THR A 129 3.77 -11.31 -25.77
CA THR A 129 4.86 -11.14 -24.80
C THR A 129 5.80 -10.01 -25.21
N ASN A 130 5.63 -8.83 -24.62
CA ASN A 130 6.44 -7.64 -24.88
C ASN A 130 6.88 -7.02 -23.56
N SER A 131 8.19 -6.97 -23.31
CA SER A 131 8.77 -6.33 -22.12
C SER A 131 8.79 -4.80 -22.27
N ARG A 132 7.61 -4.20 -22.44
CA ARG A 132 7.44 -2.73 -22.57
C ARG A 132 7.36 -2.09 -21.18
N PRO A 133 7.86 -0.85 -21.01
CA PRO A 133 7.69 -0.07 -19.78
C PRO A 133 6.30 0.58 -19.65
N GLU A 134 5.45 0.43 -20.67
CA GLU A 134 4.07 0.91 -20.76
C GLU A 134 3.12 0.04 -19.92
N ALA A 135 1.91 0.54 -19.63
CA ALA A 135 0.89 -0.24 -18.93
C ALA A 135 0.36 -1.40 -19.80
N ASP A 136 -0.07 -2.49 -19.18
CA ASP A 136 -0.46 -3.71 -19.91
C ASP A 136 -1.67 -3.46 -20.84
N PHE A 137 -2.65 -2.68 -20.37
CA PHE A 137 -3.72 -2.08 -21.18
C PHE A 137 -3.35 -0.64 -21.55
N ALA A 138 -2.25 -0.45 -22.28
CA ALA A 138 -1.67 0.88 -22.60
C ALA A 138 -2.70 1.88 -23.17
N LEU A 139 -3.63 1.41 -24.00
CA LEU A 139 -4.68 2.21 -24.63
C LEU A 139 -5.80 2.64 -23.68
N ALA A 140 -6.04 1.87 -22.62
CA ALA A 140 -7.03 2.17 -21.57
C ALA A 140 -6.39 2.74 -20.29
N HIS A 141 -5.07 3.00 -20.31
CA HIS A 141 -4.26 3.48 -19.19
C HIS A 141 -4.43 2.67 -17.89
N ALA A 142 -4.46 1.34 -18.01
CA ALA A 142 -4.58 0.43 -16.87
C ALA A 142 -3.55 -0.70 -16.90
N GLU A 143 -3.15 -1.15 -15.72
CA GLU A 143 -2.18 -2.23 -15.50
C GLU A 143 -2.90 -3.50 -15.00
N LEU A 144 -2.51 -4.68 -15.49
CA LEU A 144 -2.98 -5.95 -14.97
C LEU A 144 -2.14 -6.36 -13.74
N LYS A 145 -2.84 -6.82 -12.70
CA LYS A 145 -2.20 -7.27 -11.46
C LYS A 145 -2.88 -8.52 -10.91
N CYS A 146 -2.27 -9.68 -11.13
CA CYS A 146 -2.70 -10.93 -10.49
C CYS A 146 -2.01 -11.08 -9.13
N THR A 147 -2.79 -11.22 -8.05
CA THR A 147 -2.27 -11.31 -6.67
C THR A 147 -2.95 -12.43 -5.87
N PRO A 148 -2.19 -13.25 -5.12
CA PRO A 148 -2.75 -14.40 -4.41
C PRO A 148 -3.47 -14.02 -3.12
N LEU A 149 -4.57 -14.72 -2.87
CA LEU A 149 -5.21 -14.88 -1.57
C LEU A 149 -4.83 -16.24 -0.97
N LYS A 150 -4.73 -16.30 0.35
CA LYS A 150 -4.72 -17.57 1.10
C LYS A 150 -6.04 -17.71 1.87
N GLU A 151 -6.51 -18.93 2.05
CA GLU A 151 -7.66 -19.22 2.91
C GLU A 151 -7.17 -19.61 4.30
N ALA A 152 -7.71 -18.97 5.34
CA ALA A 152 -7.46 -19.34 6.72
C ALA A 152 -8.29 -20.59 7.10
N ALA A 153 -7.91 -21.29 8.17
CA ALA A 153 -8.67 -22.44 8.69
C ALA A 153 -10.13 -22.12 9.10
N SER A 154 -10.51 -20.84 9.18
CA SER A 154 -11.87 -20.34 9.38
C SER A 154 -12.70 -20.21 8.09
N GLY A 155 -12.12 -20.44 6.91
CA GLY A 155 -12.68 -20.07 5.60
C GLY A 155 -12.48 -18.58 5.24
N GLU A 156 -11.76 -17.81 6.06
CA GLU A 156 -11.51 -16.40 5.74
C GLU A 156 -10.42 -16.25 4.66
N LEU A 157 -10.75 -15.55 3.58
CA LEU A 157 -9.78 -15.14 2.56
C LEU A 157 -8.89 -13.99 3.07
N LEU A 158 -7.58 -14.19 3.03
CA LEU A 158 -6.55 -13.24 3.47
C LEU A 158 -5.59 -12.90 2.34
N ILE A 159 -5.05 -11.68 2.34
CA ILE A 159 -3.92 -11.30 1.50
C ILE A 159 -2.73 -12.20 1.83
N LYS A 160 -2.12 -12.85 0.82
CA LYS A 160 -0.87 -13.62 0.99
C LYS A 160 0.37 -12.71 0.92
N GLU A 161 0.38 -11.69 0.06
CA GLU A 161 1.58 -10.86 -0.16
C GLU A 161 1.28 -9.37 -0.46
N ARG A 162 2.32 -8.53 -0.39
CA ARG A 162 2.29 -7.13 -0.88
C ARG A 162 2.08 -7.09 -2.40
N LEU A 163 1.47 -6.03 -2.93
CA LEU A 163 1.29 -5.89 -4.38
C LEU A 163 2.50 -5.21 -5.00
N VAL A 164 3.26 -5.94 -5.83
CA VAL A 164 4.43 -5.38 -6.55
C VAL A 164 3.99 -4.62 -7.80
N CYS A 165 4.39 -3.36 -7.88
CA CYS A 165 3.99 -2.40 -8.91
C CYS A 165 5.00 -2.30 -10.06
N GLY A 166 6.30 -2.33 -9.75
CA GLY A 166 7.38 -2.25 -10.76
C GLY A 166 8.76 -2.16 -10.11
N MET A 167 9.84 -2.38 -10.87
CA MET A 167 11.20 -2.19 -10.36
C MET A 167 11.52 -0.72 -10.09
N ILE A 168 12.36 -0.44 -9.10
CA ILE A 168 12.96 0.89 -8.92
C ILE A 168 14.28 0.93 -9.69
N ASN A 169 14.44 1.91 -10.60
CA ASN A 169 15.69 2.13 -11.31
C ASN A 169 16.48 3.26 -10.65
N TYR A 170 17.43 2.91 -9.77
CA TYR A 170 18.23 3.89 -9.02
C TYR A 170 19.11 4.82 -9.89
N ALA A 171 19.32 4.51 -11.16
CA ALA A 171 20.09 5.35 -12.09
C ALA A 171 19.21 6.38 -12.83
N GLU A 172 17.91 6.14 -12.95
CA GLU A 172 16.98 6.94 -13.78
C GLU A 172 15.83 7.57 -13.00
N ASP A 173 15.35 6.95 -11.92
CA ASP A 173 14.13 7.41 -11.23
C ASP A 173 14.39 8.62 -10.32
N TRP A 174 15.65 8.96 -10.00
CA TRP A 174 16.03 9.99 -9.02
C TRP A 174 15.62 11.42 -9.39
N ASP A 175 15.40 11.70 -10.68
CA ASP A 175 15.04 13.02 -11.23
C ASP A 175 13.59 13.07 -11.74
N LYS A 176 12.84 11.96 -11.68
CA LYS A 176 11.45 11.91 -12.14
C LYS A 176 10.53 12.51 -11.08
N THR A 177 9.58 13.35 -11.49
CA THR A 177 8.44 13.70 -10.62
C THR A 177 7.51 12.51 -10.43
N PHE A 178 6.62 12.58 -9.44
CA PHE A 178 5.65 11.51 -9.17
C PHE A 178 4.82 11.16 -10.40
N GLU A 179 4.27 12.16 -11.10
CA GLU A 179 3.50 12.01 -12.34
C GLU A 179 4.30 11.39 -13.50
N GLU A 180 5.60 11.64 -13.55
CA GLU A 180 6.50 11.08 -14.56
C GLU A 180 6.92 9.64 -14.26
N SER A 181 6.78 9.20 -13.01
CA SER A 181 7.21 7.89 -12.55
C SER A 181 6.49 6.72 -13.25
N HIS A 182 7.19 5.59 -13.40
CA HIS A 182 6.58 4.36 -13.89
C HIS A 182 5.50 3.84 -12.93
N PHE A 183 5.64 4.09 -11.62
CA PHE A 183 4.63 3.75 -10.63
C PHE A 183 3.30 4.46 -10.95
N TYR A 184 3.31 5.78 -11.10
CA TYR A 184 2.09 6.55 -11.36
C TYR A 184 1.46 6.17 -12.69
N LYS A 185 2.27 6.11 -13.76
CA LYS A 185 1.80 5.81 -15.13
C LYS A 185 1.18 4.42 -15.28
N LYS A 186 1.59 3.43 -14.46
CA LYS A 186 1.03 2.07 -14.47
C LYS A 186 -0.07 1.89 -13.41
N CYS A 187 0.16 2.32 -12.18
CA CYS A 187 -0.62 1.88 -11.02
C CYS A 187 -1.71 2.85 -10.57
N LEU A 188 -1.92 3.99 -11.27
CA LEU A 188 -3.06 4.88 -11.00
C LEU A 188 -4.41 4.16 -11.16
N THR A 189 -4.51 3.30 -12.17
CA THR A 189 -5.67 2.45 -12.46
C THR A 189 -5.18 1.02 -12.70
N MET A 190 -5.69 0.06 -11.94
CA MET A 190 -5.28 -1.34 -12.02
C MET A 190 -6.48 -2.26 -12.16
N LEU A 191 -6.37 -3.25 -13.05
CA LEU A 191 -7.22 -4.44 -13.02
C LEU A 191 -6.56 -5.47 -12.11
N ILE A 192 -7.02 -5.55 -10.86
CA ILE A 192 -6.52 -6.50 -9.87
C ILE A 192 -7.35 -7.77 -9.93
N MET A 193 -6.70 -8.90 -10.22
CA MET A 193 -7.33 -10.22 -10.26
C MET A 193 -6.83 -11.06 -9.09
N PHE A 194 -7.71 -11.33 -8.13
CA PHE A 194 -7.41 -12.14 -6.97
C PHE A 194 -7.67 -13.61 -7.27
N TYR A 195 -6.69 -14.47 -6.97
CA TYR A 195 -6.80 -15.92 -7.14
C TYR A 195 -6.47 -16.65 -5.84
N LEU A 196 -7.06 -17.83 -5.64
CA LEU A 196 -6.75 -18.66 -4.48
C LEU A 196 -5.38 -19.33 -4.68
N HIS A 197 -4.45 -19.10 -3.76
CA HIS A 197 -3.18 -19.80 -3.72
C HIS A 197 -3.37 -21.18 -3.07
N GLN A 198 -3.07 -22.23 -3.83
CA GLN A 198 -3.16 -23.61 -3.38
C GLN A 198 -1.82 -24.32 -3.65
N PRO A 199 -1.05 -24.69 -2.61
CA PRO A 199 0.20 -25.43 -2.78
C PRO A 199 0.00 -26.72 -3.58
N GLY A 200 0.90 -26.99 -4.53
CA GLY A 200 0.84 -28.17 -5.41
C GLY A 200 -0.13 -28.08 -6.59
N VAL A 201 -1.04 -27.11 -6.63
CA VAL A 201 -1.93 -26.88 -7.78
C VAL A 201 -1.16 -26.14 -8.89
N PRO A 202 -1.21 -26.58 -10.17
CA PRO A 202 -0.52 -25.88 -11.25
C PRO A 202 -1.14 -24.49 -11.49
N ARG A 203 -0.31 -23.53 -11.93
CA ARG A 203 -0.71 -22.12 -12.03
C ARG A 203 -1.96 -21.86 -12.88
N LEU A 204 -2.13 -22.61 -13.96
CA LEU A 204 -3.26 -22.48 -14.88
C LEU A 204 -4.58 -22.99 -14.28
N ASP A 205 -4.50 -23.79 -13.21
CA ASP A 205 -5.62 -24.47 -12.54
C ASP A 205 -6.02 -23.74 -11.23
N LEU A 206 -5.33 -22.64 -10.89
CA LEU A 206 -5.68 -21.75 -9.79
C LEU A 206 -6.94 -20.95 -10.14
N HIS A 207 -7.90 -20.94 -9.21
CA HIS A 207 -9.20 -20.32 -9.42
C HIS A 207 -9.19 -18.83 -9.04
N PHE A 208 -9.75 -17.99 -9.90
CA PHE A 208 -9.91 -16.56 -9.61
C PHE A 208 -11.19 -16.31 -8.80
N LEU A 209 -11.08 -15.53 -7.72
CA LEU A 209 -12.16 -15.27 -6.77
C LEU A 209 -12.75 -13.86 -6.93
N PHE A 210 -11.91 -12.88 -7.25
CA PHE A 210 -12.34 -11.50 -7.48
C PHE A 210 -11.67 -10.88 -8.70
N THR A 211 -12.41 -10.04 -9.41
CA THR A 211 -11.88 -9.12 -10.41
C THR A 211 -12.22 -7.71 -9.99
N VAL A 212 -11.21 -6.86 -9.90
CA VAL A 212 -11.33 -5.56 -9.25
C VAL A 212 -10.74 -4.49 -10.15
N LEU A 213 -11.58 -3.56 -10.61
CA LEU A 213 -11.10 -2.34 -11.25
C LEU A 213 -10.83 -1.29 -10.16
N TRP A 214 -9.56 -1.14 -9.81
CA TRP A 214 -9.10 -0.28 -8.72
C TRP A 214 -8.42 0.99 -9.26
N GLN A 215 -9.06 2.13 -9.06
CA GLN A 215 -8.41 3.43 -9.17
C GLN A 215 -7.86 3.82 -7.80
N LEU A 216 -6.61 4.30 -7.72
CA LEU A 216 -6.04 4.77 -6.46
C LEU A 216 -6.85 5.97 -5.93
N PRO A 217 -7.42 5.91 -4.71
CA PRO A 217 -8.22 7.00 -4.16
C PRO A 217 -7.44 8.31 -4.07
N ALA A 218 -8.07 9.44 -4.41
CA ALA A 218 -7.41 10.76 -4.43
C ALA A 218 -6.78 11.13 -3.08
N LYS A 219 -7.38 10.73 -1.95
CA LYS A 219 -6.82 10.89 -0.61
C LYS A 219 -5.54 10.07 -0.41
N ASP A 220 -5.51 8.83 -0.90
CA ASP A 220 -4.35 7.94 -0.76
C ASP A 220 -3.17 8.45 -1.61
N LEU A 221 -3.44 9.03 -2.78
CA LEU A 221 -2.43 9.65 -3.63
C LEU A 221 -1.64 10.78 -2.93
N LEU A 222 -2.23 11.48 -1.96
CA LEU A 222 -1.54 12.50 -1.14
C LEU A 222 -0.47 11.91 -0.22
N VAL A 223 -0.69 10.68 0.25
CA VAL A 223 0.27 9.92 1.08
C VAL A 223 1.29 9.22 0.17
N ILE A 224 0.82 8.55 -0.88
CA ILE A 224 1.65 7.84 -1.86
C ILE A 224 2.66 8.77 -2.55
N ARG A 225 2.30 10.03 -2.82
CA ARG A 225 3.24 11.04 -3.33
C ARG A 225 4.39 11.29 -2.34
N ARG A 226 4.09 11.51 -1.06
CA ARG A 226 5.13 11.72 -0.03
C ARG A 226 6.00 10.49 0.18
N ASP A 227 5.41 9.29 0.09
CA ASP A 227 6.15 8.03 0.12
C ASP A 227 7.14 7.95 -1.06
N TYR A 228 6.68 8.29 -2.27
CA TYR A 228 7.52 8.38 -3.46
C TYR A 228 8.65 9.40 -3.28
N ASP A 229 8.34 10.62 -2.84
CA ASP A 229 9.32 11.69 -2.62
C ASP A 229 10.35 11.31 -1.55
N THR A 230 9.94 10.57 -0.51
CA THR A 230 10.85 10.02 0.53
C THR A 230 11.82 9.00 -0.06
N ILE A 231 11.34 8.08 -0.90
CA ILE A 231 12.17 7.06 -1.55
C ILE A 231 13.11 7.70 -2.58
N ILE A 232 12.61 8.62 -3.42
CA ILE A 232 13.41 9.36 -4.40
C ILE A 232 14.44 10.25 -3.72
N GLY A 233 14.10 10.91 -2.60
CA GLY A 233 15.02 11.72 -1.81
C GLY A 233 16.25 10.93 -1.34
N LYS A 234 16.05 9.72 -0.81
CA LYS A 234 17.16 8.81 -0.45
C LYS A 234 17.98 8.39 -1.68
N ILE A 235 17.36 8.10 -2.82
CA ILE A 235 18.09 7.71 -4.05
C ILE A 235 18.94 8.88 -4.56
N ARG A 236 18.37 10.09 -4.63
CA ARG A 236 19.04 11.34 -5.05
C ARG A 236 20.24 11.66 -4.15
N ALA A 237 20.13 11.39 -2.86
CA ALA A 237 21.20 11.56 -1.87
C ALA A 237 22.28 10.44 -1.87
N GLY A 238 22.24 9.46 -2.77
CA GLY A 238 23.19 8.34 -2.77
C GLY A 238 22.97 7.30 -1.66
N GLN A 239 21.75 7.26 -1.11
CA GLN A 239 21.34 6.46 0.05
C GLN A 239 20.30 5.38 -0.29
N ALA A 240 20.16 4.97 -1.55
CA ALA A 240 19.28 3.86 -1.95
C ALA A 240 19.62 2.54 -1.21
N HIS A 241 20.88 2.37 -0.79
CA HIS A 241 21.31 1.24 0.05
C HIS A 241 20.71 1.26 1.47
N THR A 242 20.29 2.41 1.99
CA THR A 242 19.63 2.59 3.30
C THR A 242 18.09 2.55 3.23
N LEU A 243 17.51 2.40 2.03
CA LEU A 243 16.07 2.25 1.86
C LEU A 243 15.54 1.09 2.69
N SER A 244 14.35 1.25 3.26
CA SER A 244 13.56 0.25 3.98
C SER A 244 12.09 0.31 3.54
N GLU A 245 11.37 -0.80 3.67
CA GLU A 245 9.91 -0.82 3.41
C GLU A 245 9.13 -0.02 4.47
N GLY A 246 9.73 0.18 5.65
CA GLY A 246 9.21 1.02 6.74
C GLY A 246 9.68 2.47 6.71
N ASP A 247 10.32 2.94 5.63
CA ASP A 247 10.60 4.39 5.46
C ASP A 247 9.32 5.19 5.21
N THR A 248 8.30 4.54 4.65
CA THR A 248 7.10 5.14 4.07
C THR A 248 5.82 4.60 4.69
N MET A 249 4.65 5.09 4.27
CA MET A 249 3.33 4.72 4.77
C MET A 249 2.66 3.64 3.92
N TYR A 250 2.26 3.93 2.67
CA TYR A 250 1.47 3.04 1.81
C TYR A 250 2.29 2.43 0.66
N LEU A 251 3.14 3.25 0.01
CA LEU A 251 4.02 2.84 -1.08
C LEU A 251 5.41 2.48 -0.53
N GLY A 252 5.70 1.18 -0.46
CA GLY A 252 6.98 0.66 -0.01
C GLY A 252 7.99 0.44 -1.14
N ALA A 253 9.26 0.46 -0.79
CA ALA A 253 10.36 -0.02 -1.62
C ALA A 253 10.80 -1.43 -1.15
N CYS A 254 10.03 -2.47 -1.46
CA CYS A 254 10.33 -3.84 -1.03
C CYS A 254 11.59 -4.40 -1.72
N ARG A 255 12.36 -5.30 -1.06
CA ARG A 255 13.52 -5.96 -1.70
C ARG A 255 13.04 -6.99 -2.73
N LYS A 256 13.73 -7.09 -3.86
CA LYS A 256 13.47 -8.12 -4.88
C LYS A 256 14.77 -8.79 -5.33
N GLY A 257 15.01 -9.99 -4.84
CA GLY A 257 16.23 -10.75 -5.06
C GLY A 257 16.50 -11.73 -3.93
N GLN A 258 17.41 -12.69 -4.16
CA GLN A 258 17.80 -13.70 -3.17
C GLN A 258 18.95 -13.22 -2.29
N LYS A 259 19.19 -13.93 -1.18
CA LYS A 259 20.34 -13.66 -0.28
C LYS A 259 21.64 -13.91 -1.05
N GLY A 260 22.47 -12.87 -1.18
CA GLY A 260 23.72 -12.92 -1.93
C GLY A 260 23.65 -12.34 -3.35
N ASP A 261 22.48 -11.87 -3.80
CA ASP A 261 22.36 -11.16 -5.08
C ASP A 261 23.30 -9.96 -5.17
N ARG A 262 23.89 -9.77 -6.36
CA ARG A 262 24.75 -8.62 -6.64
C ARG A 262 23.98 -7.31 -6.44
N LEU A 263 24.55 -6.45 -5.61
CA LEU A 263 24.13 -5.06 -5.47
C LEU A 263 24.14 -4.36 -6.84
N VAL A 264 23.17 -3.50 -7.07
CA VAL A 264 23.09 -2.65 -8.28
C VAL A 264 23.72 -1.28 -8.00
N ALA A 265 24.23 -0.64 -9.04
CA ALA A 265 24.66 0.75 -8.96
C ALA A 265 23.47 1.66 -8.59
N GLN A 266 23.77 2.76 -7.92
CA GLN A 266 22.79 3.79 -7.56
C GLN A 266 23.35 5.17 -7.93
N HIS A 267 22.48 6.14 -8.21
CA HIS A 267 22.87 7.53 -8.39
C HIS A 267 23.65 8.06 -7.17
N ASN A 268 24.63 8.95 -7.39
CA ASN A 268 25.44 9.61 -6.35
C ASN A 268 26.09 8.71 -5.28
N SER A 269 26.43 7.45 -5.57
CA SER A 269 27.16 6.60 -4.62
C SER A 269 28.09 5.58 -5.29
N VAL A 270 29.25 5.35 -4.68
CA VAL A 270 30.15 4.22 -5.03
C VAL A 270 29.67 2.91 -4.41
N THR A 271 28.88 2.98 -3.33
CA THR A 271 28.28 1.83 -2.67
C THR A 271 27.14 1.29 -3.54
N GLY A 272 27.04 -0.02 -3.71
CA GLY A 272 25.88 -0.63 -4.38
C GLY A 272 24.65 -0.72 -3.45
N ALA A 273 23.45 -0.77 -4.03
CA ALA A 273 22.20 -0.98 -3.30
C ALA A 273 21.57 -2.35 -3.60
N PRO A 274 20.87 -2.99 -2.64
CA PRO A 274 20.01 -4.14 -2.95
C PRO A 274 18.92 -3.73 -3.93
N ARG A 275 18.56 -4.61 -4.87
CA ARG A 275 17.45 -4.39 -5.80
C ARG A 275 16.14 -4.24 -5.04
N ARG A 276 15.34 -3.23 -5.39
CA ARG A 276 14.00 -2.99 -4.83
C ARG A 276 12.96 -2.77 -5.90
N ALA A 277 11.71 -2.98 -5.51
CA ALA A 277 10.53 -2.73 -6.32
C ALA A 277 9.56 -1.80 -5.56
N TRP A 278 8.87 -0.93 -6.30
CA TRP A 278 7.70 -0.23 -5.84
C TRP A 278 6.61 -1.26 -5.49
N SER A 279 5.96 -1.11 -4.34
CA SER A 279 4.87 -2.00 -3.93
C SER A 279 3.87 -1.33 -2.99
N LEU A 280 2.57 -1.58 -3.18
CA LEU A 280 1.58 -1.30 -2.14
C LEU A 280 1.71 -2.35 -1.03
N LYS A 281 1.86 -1.89 0.21
CA LYS A 281 2.09 -2.78 1.37
C LYS A 281 0.95 -3.77 1.58
N ALA A 282 1.26 -4.91 2.22
CA ALA A 282 0.26 -5.92 2.58
C ALA A 282 -0.86 -5.34 3.48
N SER A 283 -0.54 -4.37 4.34
CA SER A 283 -1.50 -3.57 5.12
C SER A 283 -2.52 -2.85 4.24
N TYR A 284 -2.05 -2.13 3.21
CA TYR A 284 -2.90 -1.44 2.24
C TYR A 284 -3.78 -2.44 1.49
N MET A 285 -3.18 -3.53 1.00
CA MET A 285 -3.88 -4.59 0.28
C MET A 285 -4.96 -5.28 1.12
N ARG A 286 -4.79 -5.40 2.45
CA ARG A 286 -5.86 -5.91 3.34
C ARG A 286 -7.05 -4.96 3.41
N THR A 287 -6.83 -3.65 3.47
CA THR A 287 -7.94 -2.67 3.48
C THR A 287 -8.71 -2.68 2.15
N LEU A 288 -7.99 -2.83 1.03
CA LEU A 288 -8.55 -3.01 -0.31
C LEU A 288 -9.37 -4.31 -0.40
N LEU A 289 -8.82 -5.45 0.05
CA LEU A 289 -9.56 -6.72 0.06
C LEU A 289 -10.82 -6.63 0.95
N GLN A 290 -10.76 -5.93 2.08
CA GLN A 290 -11.91 -5.71 2.95
C GLN A 290 -12.99 -4.85 2.28
N GLU A 291 -12.61 -3.87 1.45
CA GLU A 291 -13.54 -3.09 0.61
C GLU A 291 -14.20 -3.97 -0.46
N VAL A 292 -13.40 -4.82 -1.13
CA VAL A 292 -13.90 -5.80 -2.11
C VAL A 292 -14.89 -6.78 -1.46
N LYS A 293 -14.55 -7.36 -0.30
CA LYS A 293 -15.44 -8.27 0.47
C LYS A 293 -16.77 -7.62 0.85
N GLU A 294 -16.78 -6.32 1.19
CA GLU A 294 -17.98 -5.61 1.62
C GLU A 294 -18.87 -5.13 0.46
N HIS A 295 -18.30 -4.95 -0.75
CA HIS A 295 -18.96 -4.21 -1.84
C HIS A 295 -18.95 -4.90 -3.22
N HIS A 296 -18.38 -6.10 -3.36
CA HIS A 296 -18.41 -6.81 -4.64
C HIS A 296 -19.83 -7.22 -5.06
N SER A 297 -20.10 -7.22 -6.36
CA SER A 297 -21.25 -7.88 -6.96
C SER A 297 -20.78 -9.15 -7.66
N ASN A 298 -21.11 -10.32 -7.10
CA ASN A 298 -20.73 -11.64 -7.60
C ASN A 298 -19.22 -11.73 -7.98
N GLY A 299 -18.33 -11.40 -7.04
CA GLY A 299 -16.87 -11.42 -7.27
C GLY A 299 -16.29 -10.19 -8.00
N ALA A 300 -17.12 -9.38 -8.67
CA ALA A 300 -16.66 -8.19 -9.38
C ALA A 300 -16.77 -6.91 -8.51
N TYR A 301 -15.73 -6.08 -8.49
CA TYR A 301 -15.75 -4.79 -7.79
C TYR A 301 -15.10 -3.67 -8.63
N CYS A 302 -15.60 -2.44 -8.49
CA CYS A 302 -15.03 -1.25 -9.11
C CYS A 302 -15.26 -0.04 -8.19
N ASN A 303 -14.21 0.70 -7.85
CA ASN A 303 -14.32 1.88 -6.99
C ASN A 303 -14.45 3.21 -7.77
N ALA A 304 -14.14 3.23 -9.08
CA ALA A 304 -14.14 4.45 -9.89
C ALA A 304 -15.53 5.13 -10.03
N SER A 305 -16.62 4.38 -9.85
CA SER A 305 -18.00 4.88 -9.87
C SER A 305 -18.61 5.11 -8.47
N ILE A 306 -17.86 4.85 -7.40
CA ILE A 306 -18.36 4.89 -6.01
C ILE A 306 -17.66 6.02 -5.26
N LEU A 307 -18.43 6.95 -4.71
CA LEU A 307 -17.93 7.85 -3.67
C LEU A 307 -17.70 7.02 -2.40
N LEU A 308 -16.46 6.56 -2.21
CA LEU A 308 -16.06 5.83 -1.01
C LEU A 308 -16.31 6.71 0.22
N ALA A 309 -17.21 6.27 1.10
CA ALA A 309 -17.43 6.91 2.38
C ALA A 309 -16.14 6.80 3.23
N PRO A 310 -15.64 7.89 3.83
CA PRO A 310 -14.39 7.83 4.60
C PRO A 310 -14.51 6.86 5.79
N ARG A 311 -13.85 5.70 5.71
CA ARG A 311 -13.74 4.74 6.82
C ARG A 311 -12.93 5.37 7.95
N ASN A 312 -13.58 5.73 9.07
CA ASN A 312 -12.95 6.17 10.33
C ASN A 312 -11.66 7.03 10.15
N SER A 313 -11.77 8.08 9.34
CA SER A 313 -10.64 8.88 8.84
C SER A 313 -9.97 9.72 9.93
N LEU A 314 -8.65 9.60 10.09
CA LEU A 314 -7.87 10.36 11.08
C LEU A 314 -7.44 11.75 10.58
N PHE A 315 -7.22 11.90 9.28
CA PHE A 315 -6.77 13.11 8.62
C PHE A 315 -7.67 13.45 7.42
N SER A 316 -7.98 14.74 7.26
CA SER A 316 -8.68 15.24 6.08
C SER A 316 -7.75 15.33 4.86
N PRO A 317 -8.28 15.34 3.62
CA PRO A 317 -7.49 15.61 2.43
C PRO A 317 -6.78 16.97 2.46
N GLY A 318 -7.31 17.97 3.18
CA GLY A 318 -6.65 19.27 3.37
C GLY A 318 -5.42 19.16 4.26
N GLU A 319 -5.53 18.51 5.43
CA GLU A 319 -4.38 18.19 6.28
C GLU A 319 -3.31 17.40 5.51
N LEU A 320 -3.72 16.33 4.80
CA LEU A 320 -2.83 15.49 4.00
C LEU A 320 -2.30 16.17 2.72
N SER A 321 -2.87 17.28 2.26
CA SER A 321 -2.27 18.05 1.16
C SER A 321 -1.11 18.90 1.64
N ALA A 322 -1.24 19.53 2.81
CA ALA A 322 -0.26 20.46 3.35
C ALA A 322 0.87 19.77 4.13
N HIS A 323 0.54 18.79 4.99
CA HIS A 323 1.48 18.16 5.93
C HIS A 323 1.56 16.63 5.73
N SER A 324 2.70 16.04 6.07
CA SER A 324 2.86 14.59 6.21
C SER A 324 2.14 14.07 7.46
N VAL A 325 1.89 12.76 7.53
CA VAL A 325 1.33 12.11 8.72
C VAL A 325 2.27 12.30 9.93
N ASP A 326 3.58 12.28 9.70
CA ASP A 326 4.62 12.51 10.71
C ASP A 326 4.49 13.92 11.34
N GLU A 327 4.40 14.96 10.52
CA GLU A 327 4.21 16.35 10.96
C GLU A 327 2.88 16.52 11.69
N LEU A 328 1.77 16.03 11.11
CA LEU A 328 0.44 16.12 11.73
C LEU A 328 0.38 15.45 13.10
N LEU A 329 1.05 14.31 13.28
CA LEU A 329 1.16 13.66 14.59
C LEU A 329 2.04 14.46 15.55
N ALA A 330 3.20 14.95 15.11
CA ALA A 330 4.09 15.77 15.94
C ALA A 330 3.40 17.06 16.42
N GLU A 331 2.73 17.78 15.53
CA GLU A 331 1.93 18.98 15.82
C GLU A 331 0.80 18.71 16.82
N ARG A 332 0.07 17.60 16.65
CA ARG A 332 -1.00 17.21 17.60
C ARG A 332 -0.46 16.95 19.01
N PHE A 333 0.76 16.41 19.15
CA PHE A 333 1.37 16.11 20.46
C PHE A 333 2.17 17.29 21.07
N ALA A 334 2.69 18.22 20.27
CA ALA A 334 3.56 19.30 20.74
C ALA A 334 3.00 20.12 21.92
N PRO A 335 1.71 20.53 21.96
CA PRO A 335 1.14 21.30 23.08
C PRO A 335 1.02 20.53 24.40
N TYR A 336 1.31 19.23 24.40
CA TYR A 336 1.14 18.33 25.54
C TYR A 336 2.48 17.79 26.09
N LEU A 337 3.60 18.06 25.41
CA LEU A 337 4.93 17.68 25.87
C LEU A 337 5.25 18.36 27.21
N GLY A 338 5.86 17.61 28.13
CA GLY A 338 6.16 18.04 29.49
C GLY A 338 5.03 17.83 30.51
N LEU A 339 3.77 17.69 30.08
CA LEU A 339 2.62 17.61 30.99
C LEU A 339 2.49 16.24 31.70
N THR A 340 2.16 16.28 32.99
CA THR A 340 1.80 15.13 33.83
C THR A 340 0.44 14.55 33.45
N LEU A 341 0.13 13.33 33.91
CA LEU A 341 -1.20 12.71 33.71
C LEU A 341 -2.35 13.64 34.15
N THR A 342 -2.20 14.33 35.29
CA THR A 342 -3.23 15.23 35.84
C THR A 342 -3.43 16.47 34.94
N GLU A 343 -2.34 17.08 34.49
CA GLU A 343 -2.39 18.23 33.57
C GLU A 343 -2.93 17.84 32.20
N LEU A 344 -2.60 16.65 31.69
CA LEU A 344 -3.18 16.10 30.46
C LEU A 344 -4.69 15.89 30.59
N CYS A 345 -5.15 15.29 31.69
CA CYS A 345 -6.58 15.14 32.00
C CYS A 345 -7.30 16.50 32.04
N HIS A 346 -6.71 17.51 32.70
CA HIS A 346 -7.26 18.87 32.74
C HIS A 346 -7.31 19.51 31.33
N ARG A 347 -6.18 19.51 30.61
CA ARG A 347 -6.03 20.14 29.29
C ARG A 347 -6.90 19.52 28.19
N LEU A 348 -7.18 18.23 28.30
CA LEU A 348 -8.03 17.47 27.37
C LEU A 348 -9.50 17.39 27.84
N HIS A 349 -9.85 17.96 28.99
CA HIS A 349 -11.16 17.87 29.64
C HIS A 349 -11.64 16.42 29.81
N VAL A 350 -10.87 15.62 30.56
CA VAL A 350 -11.14 14.21 30.86
C VAL A 350 -10.97 13.94 32.35
N ALA A 351 -11.87 13.14 32.93
CA ALA A 351 -11.71 12.66 34.31
C ALA A 351 -10.45 11.78 34.45
N PRO A 352 -9.69 11.87 35.56
CA PRO A 352 -8.61 10.94 35.86
C PRO A 352 -9.12 9.50 35.95
N SER A 353 -8.36 8.55 35.40
CA SER A 353 -8.72 7.14 35.36
C SER A 353 -7.78 6.29 36.20
N THR A 354 -8.32 5.27 36.87
CA THR A 354 -7.54 4.23 37.56
C THR A 354 -7.02 3.15 36.61
N ALA A 355 -7.55 3.06 35.38
CA ALA A 355 -7.24 1.99 34.44
C ALA A 355 -5.76 1.92 34.05
N LYS A 356 -5.18 0.72 33.95
CA LYS A 356 -3.78 0.53 33.53
C LYS A 356 -3.47 1.13 32.15
N SER A 357 -4.48 1.22 31.28
CA SER A 357 -4.43 1.76 29.91
C SER A 357 -4.59 3.29 29.82
N LYS A 358 -4.74 4.03 30.92
CA LYS A 358 -4.97 5.50 30.93
C LYS A 358 -4.01 6.32 30.06
N TYR A 359 -2.72 5.97 30.06
CA TYR A 359 -1.71 6.59 29.20
C TYR A 359 -1.99 6.38 27.70
N PHE A 360 -2.40 5.18 27.31
CA PHE A 360 -2.82 4.86 25.94
C PHE A 360 -4.12 5.57 25.56
N ILE A 361 -5.08 5.67 26.48
CA ILE A 361 -6.35 6.40 26.24
C ILE A 361 -6.08 7.89 25.98
N LEU A 362 -5.24 8.55 26.80
CA LEU A 362 -4.88 9.96 26.58
C LEU A 362 -4.07 10.15 25.29
N ALA A 363 -3.12 9.27 24.99
CA ALA A 363 -2.38 9.30 23.74
C ALA A 363 -3.29 9.19 22.51
N ASN A 364 -4.31 8.32 22.55
CA ASN A 364 -5.32 8.21 21.48
C ASN A 364 -6.19 9.47 21.38
N ARG A 365 -6.57 10.08 22.52
CA ARG A 365 -7.35 11.33 22.52
C ARG A 365 -6.57 12.49 21.90
N ILE A 366 -5.25 12.57 22.12
CA ILE A 366 -4.38 13.57 21.49
C ILE A 366 -4.22 13.26 19.99
N ALA A 367 -3.68 12.09 19.65
CA ALA A 367 -3.44 11.69 18.26
C ALA A 367 -4.71 11.73 17.40
N GLY A 368 -5.84 11.32 17.97
CA GLY A 368 -7.16 11.28 17.36
C GLY A 368 -7.96 12.58 17.42
N LEU A 369 -7.47 13.64 18.06
CA LEU A 369 -8.23 14.87 18.35
C LEU A 369 -9.61 14.58 18.99
N GLY A 370 -9.70 13.56 19.82
CA GLY A 370 -10.94 13.06 20.43
C GLY A 370 -11.92 12.34 19.49
N LYS A 371 -11.66 12.27 18.17
CA LYS A 371 -12.56 11.69 17.16
C LYS A 371 -12.62 10.16 17.19
N THR A 372 -11.58 9.49 17.69
CA THR A 372 -11.48 8.03 17.79
C THR A 372 -10.97 7.60 19.16
N ALA A 373 -11.45 6.45 19.65
CA ALA A 373 -10.94 5.80 20.86
C ALA A 373 -9.63 5.04 20.64
N ASN A 374 -9.31 4.67 19.38
CA ASN A 374 -8.09 3.96 19.02
C ASN A 374 -7.62 4.37 17.61
N VAL A 375 -6.52 5.11 17.51
CA VAL A 375 -5.95 5.52 16.21
C VAL A 375 -5.44 4.33 15.40
N ASN A 376 -5.06 3.22 16.03
CA ASN A 376 -4.64 2.00 15.34
C ASN A 376 -5.79 1.29 14.58
N ARG A 377 -7.01 1.85 14.59
CA ARG A 377 -8.20 1.42 13.83
C ARG A 377 -8.74 2.52 12.90
N THR A 378 -7.90 3.48 12.54
CA THR A 378 -8.23 4.51 11.56
C THR A 378 -7.65 4.10 10.21
N GLU A 379 -8.32 4.51 9.13
CA GLU A 379 -7.96 4.14 7.76
C GLU A 379 -6.45 4.30 7.48
N GLU A 380 -5.85 5.40 7.90
CA GLU A 380 -4.45 5.71 7.60
C GLU A 380 -3.45 4.86 8.39
N PHE A 381 -3.81 4.44 9.61
CA PHE A 381 -3.00 3.51 10.40
C PHE A 381 -3.16 2.07 9.85
N GLU A 382 -4.37 1.65 9.51
CA GLU A 382 -4.64 0.32 8.95
C GLU A 382 -4.02 0.14 7.57
N LYS A 383 -4.10 1.15 6.68
CA LYS A 383 -3.45 1.15 5.36
C LYS A 383 -1.93 1.10 5.44
N SER A 384 -1.31 1.77 6.43
CA SER A 384 0.16 1.85 6.54
C SER A 384 0.82 0.77 7.39
N GLY A 385 0.03 0.06 8.22
CA GLY A 385 0.54 -0.81 9.28
C GLY A 385 1.03 -0.05 10.53
N LEU A 386 0.93 1.29 10.54
CA LEU A 386 1.40 2.12 11.66
C LEU A 386 0.71 1.71 12.96
N THR A 387 1.50 1.48 14.00
CA THR A 387 1.00 1.07 15.32
C THR A 387 1.48 2.01 16.42
N MET A 388 0.56 2.69 17.09
CA MET A 388 0.88 3.47 18.30
C MET A 388 1.08 2.57 19.52
N LYS A 389 2.14 2.84 20.29
CA LYS A 389 2.48 2.18 21.55
C LYS A 389 2.92 3.22 22.58
N THR A 390 2.45 3.09 23.82
CA THR A 390 2.91 3.92 24.94
C THR A 390 4.05 3.24 25.69
N ILE A 391 5.15 3.95 25.95
CA ILE A 391 6.30 3.48 26.72
C ILE A 391 6.36 4.26 28.03
N ARG A 392 6.68 3.58 29.14
CA ARG A 392 6.88 4.21 30.46
C ARG A 392 8.29 3.94 30.97
N ILE A 393 9.01 5.00 31.29
CA ILE A 393 10.43 4.96 31.68
C ILE A 393 10.58 5.52 33.08
N ARG A 394 11.19 4.74 33.97
CA ARG A 394 11.50 5.14 35.36
C ARG A 394 12.62 6.18 35.41
N GLN A 395 12.83 6.82 36.55
CA GLN A 395 13.92 7.81 36.70
C GLN A 395 15.32 7.23 36.37
N ASN A 396 15.55 5.95 36.66
CA ASN A 396 16.82 5.25 36.38
C ASN A 396 16.94 4.71 34.93
N GLY A 397 16.15 5.23 33.98
CA GLY A 397 16.16 4.80 32.57
C GLY A 397 15.50 3.44 32.31
N VAL A 398 15.11 2.67 33.34
CA VAL A 398 14.50 1.35 33.16
C VAL A 398 13.09 1.49 32.59
N VAL A 399 12.86 0.89 31.41
CA VAL A 399 11.53 0.72 30.82
C VAL A 399 10.71 -0.23 31.71
N LYS A 400 9.50 0.20 32.08
CA LYS A 400 8.67 -0.45 33.10
C LYS A 400 8.17 -1.84 32.69
N GLU A 401 7.89 -2.05 31.39
CA GLU A 401 7.20 -3.22 30.85
C GLU A 401 7.81 -3.60 29.48
N SER A 402 7.91 -4.90 29.21
CA SER A 402 8.15 -5.39 27.84
C SER A 402 6.91 -5.14 26.98
N MET A 403 7.10 -4.92 25.68
CA MET A 403 6.01 -4.54 24.76
C MET A 403 5.50 -5.76 24.02
N SER A 404 4.21 -6.09 24.16
CA SER A 404 3.57 -7.15 23.40
C SER A 404 3.00 -6.66 22.07
N PHE A 405 2.98 -7.54 21.08
CA PHE A 405 2.32 -7.35 19.80
C PHE A 405 1.12 -8.28 19.68
N GLU A 406 0.75 -8.75 18.48
CA GLU A 406 -0.34 -9.70 18.29
C GLU A 406 0.00 -11.11 18.81
N ASN A 407 -1.00 -12.00 18.77
CA ASN A 407 -0.77 -13.41 19.11
C ASN A 407 -0.07 -14.10 17.95
N ILE A 408 0.75 -15.11 18.25
CA ILE A 408 1.34 -15.95 17.20
C ILE A 408 0.21 -16.77 16.57
N ASP A 409 0.04 -16.65 15.26
CA ASP A 409 -0.78 -17.56 14.48
C ASP A 409 0.10 -18.74 14.06
N TYR A 410 -0.07 -19.88 14.74
CA TYR A 410 0.76 -21.05 14.46
C TYR A 410 0.49 -21.66 13.07
N GLN A 411 -0.70 -21.45 12.49
CA GLN A 411 -0.99 -21.89 11.13
C GLN A 411 -0.21 -21.04 10.13
N GLU A 412 -0.19 -19.71 10.34
CA GLU A 412 0.62 -18.81 9.52
C GLU A 412 2.12 -19.14 9.61
N ILE A 413 2.65 -19.42 10.80
CA ILE A 413 4.04 -19.84 10.99
C ILE A 413 4.35 -21.18 10.30
N HIS A 414 3.42 -22.14 10.38
CA HIS A 414 3.56 -23.45 9.76
C HIS A 414 3.62 -23.33 8.23
N ASP A 415 2.66 -22.61 7.63
CA ASP A 415 2.47 -22.52 6.17
C ASP A 415 3.37 -21.48 5.49
N CYS A 416 4.01 -20.59 6.24
CA CYS A 416 4.93 -19.59 5.70
C CYS A 416 6.37 -20.11 5.64
N ASP A 417 6.87 -20.44 4.45
CA ASP A 417 8.27 -20.82 4.24
C ASP A 417 9.24 -19.64 4.17
N GLU A 418 8.76 -18.44 3.79
CA GLU A 418 9.60 -17.28 3.47
C GLU A 418 9.46 -16.15 4.49
N TRP A 419 10.55 -15.87 5.22
CA TRP A 419 10.61 -14.80 6.23
C TRP A 419 10.02 -13.46 5.76
N THR A 420 10.31 -13.04 4.53
CA THR A 420 9.85 -11.76 3.96
C THR A 420 8.37 -11.71 3.53
N GLU A 421 7.68 -12.85 3.57
CA GLU A 421 6.22 -12.98 3.44
C GLU A 421 5.52 -13.16 4.80
N SER A 422 6.28 -13.47 5.86
CA SER A 422 5.71 -13.73 7.19
C SER A 422 5.04 -12.49 7.80
N ARG A 423 4.01 -12.76 8.60
CA ARG A 423 3.29 -11.74 9.37
C ARG A 423 4.20 -11.01 10.35
N LEU A 424 5.18 -11.71 10.93
CA LEU A 424 6.15 -11.10 11.85
C LEU A 424 7.11 -10.12 11.14
N TYR A 425 7.56 -10.44 9.92
CA TYR A 425 8.34 -9.50 9.11
C TYR A 425 7.52 -8.25 8.79
N GLU A 426 6.26 -8.39 8.38
CA GLU A 426 5.37 -7.25 8.12
C GLU A 426 5.19 -6.38 9.38
N LEU A 427 4.92 -7.02 10.52
CA LEU A 427 4.73 -6.36 11.81
C LEU A 427 5.97 -5.56 12.24
N PHE A 428 7.19 -6.10 12.06
CA PHE A 428 8.43 -5.45 12.50
C PHE A 428 9.03 -4.49 11.46
N THR A 429 8.66 -4.62 10.17
CA THR A 429 8.98 -3.61 9.14
C THR A 429 7.97 -2.47 9.06
N SER A 430 6.81 -2.60 9.72
CA SER A 430 5.86 -1.51 9.90
C SER A 430 6.42 -0.41 10.82
N ARG A 431 5.92 0.82 10.64
CA ARG A 431 6.29 1.96 11.49
C ARG A 431 5.57 1.89 12.84
N PHE A 432 6.18 2.43 13.89
CA PHE A 432 5.61 2.54 15.22
C PHE A 432 5.57 3.98 15.69
N LEU A 433 4.44 4.42 16.24
CA LEU A 433 4.32 5.71 16.94
C LEU A 433 4.55 5.47 18.43
N PHE A 434 5.76 5.76 18.91
CA PHE A 434 6.12 5.62 20.32
C PHE A 434 5.81 6.90 21.09
N VAL A 435 4.90 6.79 22.06
CA VAL A 435 4.50 7.87 22.96
C VAL A 435 5.13 7.60 24.33
N ILE A 436 6.17 8.37 24.66
CA ILE A 436 7.11 8.07 25.75
C ILE A 436 6.78 8.92 26.96
N PHE A 437 6.42 8.27 28.06
CA PHE A 437 6.17 8.88 29.36
C PHE A 437 7.36 8.64 30.30
N ARG A 438 7.90 9.72 30.89
CA ARG A 438 9.04 9.69 31.82
C ARG A 438 8.59 10.00 33.24
N GLU A 439 9.07 9.21 34.20
CA GLU A 439 8.73 9.32 35.62
C GLU A 439 9.25 10.64 36.21
N THR A 440 8.43 11.33 37.02
CA THR A 440 8.79 12.63 37.59
C THR A 440 9.54 12.51 38.92
N GLY A 441 9.48 11.34 39.56
CA GLY A 441 9.94 11.11 40.94
C GLY A 441 8.91 11.47 42.02
N ARG A 442 7.73 11.95 41.63
CA ARG A 442 6.60 12.22 42.52
C ARG A 442 5.63 11.05 42.53
N SER A 443 4.76 11.00 43.54
CA SER A 443 3.65 10.06 43.61
C SER A 443 2.35 10.71 43.17
N LEU A 444 1.64 10.07 42.26
CA LEU A 444 0.27 10.40 41.87
C LEU A 444 -0.71 9.67 42.78
N CYS A 445 -1.65 10.41 43.40
CA CYS A 445 -2.81 9.82 44.06
C CYS A 445 -3.93 9.62 43.03
N LEU A 446 -4.49 8.41 42.97
CA LEU A 446 -5.58 8.05 42.06
C LEU A 446 -6.95 8.25 42.73
N PRO A 447 -8.06 8.39 41.96
CA PRO A 447 -9.40 8.58 42.52
C PRO A 447 -9.90 7.48 43.48
N ASN A 448 -9.28 6.30 43.49
CA ASN A 448 -9.58 5.20 44.41
C ASN A 448 -8.67 5.17 45.66
N GLY A 449 -7.90 6.23 45.93
CA GLY A 449 -6.98 6.34 47.07
C GLY A 449 -5.64 5.62 46.90
N ASN A 450 -5.45 4.82 45.85
CA ASN A 450 -4.18 4.17 45.57
C ASN A 450 -3.14 5.18 45.02
N THR A 451 -1.87 4.96 45.34
CA THR A 451 -0.76 5.75 44.79
C THR A 451 0.01 4.98 43.71
N GLU A 452 0.53 5.69 42.72
CA GLU A 452 1.49 5.17 41.74
C GLU A 452 2.55 6.24 41.41
N PRO A 453 3.72 5.90 40.83
CA PRO A 453 4.66 6.92 40.36
C PRO A 453 4.00 7.82 39.30
N GLU A 454 4.20 9.12 39.41
CA GLU A 454 3.74 10.09 38.43
C GLU A 454 4.65 10.07 37.20
N TYR A 455 4.04 10.15 36.02
CA TYR A 455 4.75 10.28 34.74
C TYR A 455 4.26 11.51 33.98
N ARG A 456 5.19 12.16 33.26
CA ARG A 456 4.90 13.20 32.27
C ARG A 456 5.11 12.70 30.85
N LEU A 457 4.37 13.25 29.89
CA LEU A 457 4.61 13.00 28.46
C LEU A 457 5.96 13.62 28.08
N GLY A 458 6.96 12.79 27.84
CA GLY A 458 8.34 13.23 27.59
C GLY A 458 8.63 13.49 26.12
N LYS A 459 8.26 12.57 25.24
CA LYS A 459 8.57 12.62 23.81
C LYS A 459 7.59 11.77 23.00
N VAL A 460 7.41 12.11 21.74
CA VAL A 460 6.72 11.27 20.76
C VAL A 460 7.63 11.14 19.54
N ALA A 461 7.72 9.94 18.97
CA ALA A 461 8.52 9.68 17.78
C ALA A 461 7.94 8.56 16.94
N LEU A 462 8.19 8.63 15.63
CA LEU A 462 7.98 7.53 14.71
C LEU A 462 9.27 6.75 14.56
N TRP A 463 9.20 5.43 14.73
CA TRP A 463 10.33 4.52 14.72
C TRP A 463 10.07 3.33 13.79
N THR A 464 11.12 2.86 13.12
CA THR A 464 11.10 1.72 12.20
C THR A 464 12.28 0.82 12.55
N MET A 465 12.08 -0.49 12.61
CA MET A 465 13.14 -1.41 13.00
C MET A 465 14.37 -1.32 12.07
N PRO A 466 15.58 -1.07 12.60
CA PRO A 466 16.81 -1.07 11.82
C PRO A 466 17.07 -2.40 11.10
N PRO A 467 17.76 -2.40 9.94
CA PRO A 467 18.07 -3.63 9.20
C PRO A 467 18.87 -4.68 9.98
N HIS A 468 19.65 -4.27 10.99
CA HIS A 468 20.41 -5.19 11.82
C HIS A 468 19.52 -5.91 12.85
N ASP A 469 18.53 -5.23 13.40
CA ASP A 469 17.53 -5.83 14.30
C ASP A 469 16.55 -6.73 13.54
N LEU A 470 16.23 -6.40 12.30
CA LEU A 470 15.47 -7.27 11.40
C LEU A 470 16.19 -8.60 11.09
N ALA A 471 17.53 -8.66 11.22
CA ALA A 471 18.27 -9.91 11.14
C ALA A 471 18.08 -10.77 12.42
N VAL A 472 18.10 -10.14 13.61
CA VAL A 472 17.78 -10.82 14.87
C VAL A 472 16.32 -11.27 14.91
N ALA A 473 15.41 -10.48 14.33
CA ALA A 473 13.99 -10.82 14.20
C ALA A 473 13.75 -12.04 13.29
N ARG A 474 14.59 -12.22 12.26
CA ARG A 474 14.58 -13.42 11.42
C ARG A 474 14.97 -14.65 12.22
N GLU A 475 16.06 -14.61 12.97
CA GLU A 475 16.48 -15.73 13.83
C GLU A 475 15.40 -16.09 14.88
N TYR A 476 14.72 -15.08 15.41
CA TYR A 476 13.60 -15.23 16.33
C TYR A 476 12.40 -15.91 15.65
N TRP A 477 12.06 -15.54 14.41
CA TRP A 477 11.04 -16.21 13.60
C TRP A 477 11.42 -17.66 13.27
N GLU A 478 12.67 -17.90 12.85
CA GLU A 478 13.19 -19.23 12.53
C GLU A 478 13.10 -20.17 13.75
N ASN A 479 13.45 -19.69 14.95
CA ASN A 479 13.26 -20.45 16.20
C ASN A 479 11.79 -20.76 16.51
N ILE A 480 10.86 -19.82 16.27
CA ILE A 480 9.43 -20.07 16.48
C ILE A 480 8.94 -21.12 15.46
N ARG A 481 9.34 -20.98 14.19
CA ARG A 481 8.93 -21.90 13.12
C ARG A 481 9.44 -23.32 13.33
N GLU A 482 10.72 -23.49 13.62
CA GLU A 482 11.32 -24.80 13.91
C GLU A 482 10.53 -25.54 15.00
N ASN A 483 10.16 -24.84 16.07
CA ASN A 483 9.43 -25.44 17.18
C ASN A 483 7.92 -25.63 16.89
N VAL A 484 7.30 -24.81 16.04
CA VAL A 484 5.92 -25.07 15.57
C VAL A 484 5.88 -26.31 14.68
N LEU A 485 6.82 -26.46 13.73
CA LEU A 485 6.92 -27.62 12.85
C LEU A 485 7.25 -28.93 13.60
N ALA A 486 7.97 -28.84 14.72
CA ALA A 486 8.32 -29.99 15.57
C ALA A 486 7.26 -30.32 16.65
N ASP A 487 6.08 -29.70 16.62
CA ASP A 487 5.02 -29.76 17.64
C ASP A 487 5.47 -29.41 19.08
N ARG A 488 6.40 -28.44 19.19
CA ARG A 488 7.04 -27.99 20.44
C ARG A 488 6.52 -26.61 20.89
N ILE A 489 5.21 -26.47 21.00
CA ILE A 489 4.57 -25.18 21.35
C ILE A 489 4.53 -24.97 22.88
N SER A 490 5.66 -24.60 23.48
CA SER A 490 5.81 -24.37 24.93
C SER A 490 6.90 -23.33 25.25
N PRO A 491 6.84 -22.58 26.39
CA PRO A 491 7.76 -21.46 26.64
C PRO A 491 9.22 -21.89 26.86
N ARG A 492 9.47 -23.19 27.08
CA ARG A 492 10.81 -23.78 27.20
C ARG A 492 11.54 -23.99 25.87
N TYR A 493 10.84 -23.86 24.75
CA TYR A 493 11.37 -24.13 23.40
C TYR A 493 11.59 -22.84 22.59
N PHE A 494 10.77 -21.82 22.87
CA PHE A 494 10.90 -20.49 22.27
C PHE A 494 11.87 -19.61 23.06
N TRP A 495 12.40 -18.57 22.42
CA TRP A 495 13.20 -17.55 23.12
C TRP A 495 12.43 -16.92 24.29
N SER A 496 13.09 -16.90 25.44
CA SER A 496 12.67 -16.35 26.70
C SER A 496 13.26 -14.95 26.93
N ILE A 497 12.72 -14.21 27.90
CA ILE A 497 13.29 -12.90 28.26
C ILE A 497 14.72 -13.01 28.81
N SER A 498 15.07 -14.16 29.41
CA SER A 498 16.40 -14.48 29.94
C SER A 498 17.47 -14.66 28.86
N ASP A 499 17.11 -15.03 27.63
CA ASP A 499 18.06 -15.14 26.52
C ASP A 499 18.59 -13.77 26.08
N ASN A 500 17.88 -12.69 26.43
CA ASN A 500 18.27 -11.29 26.19
C ASN A 500 18.52 -10.91 24.71
N ARG A 501 18.01 -11.70 23.75
CA ARG A 501 18.18 -11.51 22.29
C ARG A 501 17.17 -10.54 21.67
N LYS A 502 16.96 -9.37 22.29
CA LYS A 502 16.00 -8.30 21.93
C LYS A 502 14.50 -8.67 21.94
N PHE A 503 14.14 -9.91 21.63
CA PHE A 503 12.76 -10.42 21.54
C PHE A 503 12.53 -11.64 22.45
N HIS A 504 11.26 -11.92 22.79
CA HIS A 504 10.87 -13.17 23.47
C HIS A 504 9.41 -13.56 23.18
N VAL A 505 9.09 -14.85 23.32
CA VAL A 505 7.73 -15.38 23.27
C VAL A 505 7.15 -15.48 24.69
N ARG A 506 5.92 -14.98 24.89
CA ARG A 506 5.20 -15.07 26.17
C ARG A 506 3.68 -14.95 25.98
N PRO A 507 2.83 -15.59 26.81
CA PRO A 507 1.39 -15.34 26.77
C PRO A 507 1.02 -13.93 27.27
N LYS A 508 -0.01 -13.31 26.67
CA LYS A 508 -0.61 -12.05 27.16
C LYS A 508 -1.42 -12.24 28.44
N ALA A 509 -2.24 -13.28 28.48
CA ALA A 509 -3.11 -13.57 29.60
C ALA A 509 -2.32 -14.24 30.74
N SER A 510 -2.68 -13.91 31.99
CA SER A 510 -2.14 -14.60 33.17
C SER A 510 -2.75 -15.99 33.39
N LYS A 511 -3.85 -16.33 32.70
CA LYS A 511 -4.51 -17.64 32.77
C LYS A 511 -4.11 -18.50 31.57
N ALA A 512 -3.66 -19.74 31.82
CA ALA A 512 -3.22 -20.68 30.80
C ALA A 512 -4.37 -21.29 29.95
N SER A 513 -5.63 -21.01 30.27
CA SER A 513 -6.81 -21.56 29.58
C SER A 513 -7.04 -21.01 28.17
N ASP A 514 -6.38 -19.91 27.79
CA ASP A 514 -6.54 -19.30 26.47
C ASP A 514 -5.72 -20.06 25.41
N THR A 515 -6.43 -20.86 24.60
CA THR A 515 -5.87 -21.79 23.61
C THR A 515 -6.34 -21.46 22.20
N THR A 516 -5.55 -21.85 21.20
CA THR A 516 -5.85 -21.73 19.77
C THR A 516 -5.67 -23.10 19.08
N ALA A 517 -6.03 -23.21 17.81
CA ALA A 517 -5.74 -24.40 17.00
C ALA A 517 -4.22 -24.62 16.89
N ASN A 518 -3.82 -25.89 16.85
CA ASN A 518 -2.44 -26.29 16.58
C ASN A 518 -2.38 -26.88 15.16
N PRO A 519 -1.48 -26.43 14.25
CA PRO A 519 -1.35 -26.99 12.91
C PRO A 519 -1.04 -28.49 12.91
N ASN A 520 -0.34 -29.01 13.93
CA ASN A 520 -0.05 -30.44 14.08
C ASN A 520 -1.24 -31.26 14.67
N GLY A 521 -2.37 -30.61 14.93
CA GLY A 521 -3.57 -31.22 15.51
C GLY A 521 -3.82 -30.83 16.97
N GLY A 522 -5.10 -30.77 17.34
CA GLY A 522 -5.54 -30.41 18.69
C GLY A 522 -5.47 -28.89 18.97
N ARG A 523 -5.06 -28.53 20.19
CA ARG A 523 -5.04 -27.13 20.66
C ARG A 523 -3.75 -26.82 21.40
N ALA A 524 -3.21 -25.62 21.17
CA ALA A 524 -2.02 -25.11 21.85
C ALA A 524 -2.34 -23.83 22.65
N GLN A 525 -1.54 -23.51 23.67
CA GLN A 525 -1.66 -22.26 24.42
C GLN A 525 -1.34 -21.06 23.51
N LYS A 526 -2.06 -19.94 23.65
CA LYS A 526 -1.77 -18.72 22.89
C LYS A 526 -0.54 -17.99 23.45
N TYR A 527 0.49 -17.87 22.62
CA TYR A 527 1.62 -16.98 22.86
C TYR A 527 1.58 -15.76 21.95
N CYS A 528 2.48 -14.81 22.20
CA CYS A 528 2.57 -13.53 21.49
C CYS A 528 4.03 -13.17 21.27
N TYR A 529 4.29 -12.32 20.29
CA TYR A 529 5.59 -11.69 20.10
C TYR A 529 5.79 -10.54 21.11
N TRP A 530 7.02 -10.38 21.62
CA TRP A 530 7.38 -9.27 22.51
C TRP A 530 8.74 -8.67 22.19
N PHE A 531 8.87 -7.35 22.38
CA PHE A 531 10.16 -6.68 22.55
C PHE A 531 10.54 -6.71 24.03
N ASN A 532 11.80 -7.04 24.32
CA ASN A 532 12.36 -7.01 25.67
C ASN A 532 12.43 -5.56 26.17
N ALA A 533 12.15 -5.34 27.47
CA ALA A 533 12.27 -4.02 28.08
C ALA A 533 13.68 -3.39 27.91
N GLY A 534 14.73 -4.22 27.88
CA GLY A 534 16.10 -3.77 27.59
C GLY A 534 16.29 -3.23 26.16
N TYR A 535 15.67 -3.86 25.16
CA TYR A 535 15.72 -3.40 23.77
C TYR A 535 14.85 -2.15 23.55
N ILE A 536 13.69 -2.06 24.21
CA ILE A 536 12.88 -0.82 24.20
C ILE A 536 13.66 0.35 24.80
N ARG A 537 14.50 0.09 25.82
CA ARG A 537 15.40 1.11 26.38
C ARG A 537 16.48 1.50 25.37
N GLU A 538 17.14 0.53 24.73
CA GLU A 538 18.15 0.76 23.66
C GLU A 538 17.61 1.68 22.55
N ILE A 539 16.40 1.39 22.04
CA ILE A 539 15.73 2.24 21.05
C ILE A 539 15.52 3.68 21.58
N VAL A 540 15.02 3.84 22.81
CA VAL A 540 14.71 5.17 23.36
C VAL A 540 15.96 5.97 23.79
N GLU A 541 17.07 5.30 24.06
CA GLU A 541 18.34 5.96 24.42
C GLU A 541 19.19 6.31 23.19
N ASN A 542 19.17 5.49 22.13
CA ASN A 542 20.08 5.62 20.99
C ASN A 542 19.42 6.11 19.68
N GLU A 543 18.12 5.89 19.49
CA GLU A 543 17.44 6.11 18.21
C GLU A 543 16.29 7.15 18.28
N ILE A 544 15.90 7.58 19.48
CA ILE A 544 14.78 8.51 19.72
C ILE A 544 15.24 9.76 20.47
#